data_AF-A0A7L8S5U4-F1
#
_entry.id   AF-A0A7L8S5U4-F1
#
_cell.length_a   1.000
_cell.length_b   1.000
_cell.length_c   1.000
_cell.angle_alpha   90.00
_cell.angle_beta   90.00
_cell.angle_gamma   90.00
#
_symmetry.space_group_name_H-M   'P 1'
#
loop_
_entity.id
_entity.type
_entity.pdbx_description
1 polymer ?
#
loop_
_entity_poly.entity_id
_entity_poly.type
_entity_poly.pdbx_seq_one_letter_code
_entity_poly.pdbx_strand_id
1 'polypeptide(L)' 'MAANRQKDAHEKIMLGGLIVKAGLRSENPAFILGVLLTAFEQKDNDKLRAAMVEKGRKAFEK' A
#
# COMPACT_ATOMS: atom_id res chain seq x y z
N MET A 1 18.62 -20.25 -3.26
CA MET A 1 17.35 -20.38 -2.52
C MET A 1 17.20 -19.44 -1.31
N ALA A 2 18.28 -19.02 -0.62
CA ALA A 2 18.18 -18.09 0.52
C ALA A 2 17.87 -16.63 0.14
N ALA A 3 18.42 -16.14 -0.98
CA ALA A 3 18.27 -14.74 -1.41
C ALA A 3 16.82 -14.35 -1.80
N ASN A 4 15.99 -15.30 -2.24
CA ASN A 4 14.60 -15.02 -2.61
C ASN A 4 13.74 -14.75 -1.37
N ARG A 5 13.93 -15.55 -0.31
CA ARG A 5 13.19 -15.42 0.96
C ARG A 5 13.46 -14.10 1.67
N GLN A 6 14.68 -13.58 1.56
CA GLN A 6 15.05 -12.29 2.15
C GLN A 6 14.35 -11.13 1.45
N LYS A 7 14.22 -11.18 0.12
CA LYS A 7 13.49 -10.17 -0.66
C LYS A 7 12.00 -10.20 -0.35
N ASP A 8 11.40 -11.39 -0.34
CA ASP A 8 9.97 -11.57 -0.02
C ASP A 8 9.62 -11.04 1.38
N ALA A 9 10.49 -11.28 2.37
CA ALA A 9 10.30 -10.77 3.72
C ALA A 9 10.40 -9.24 3.77
N HIS A 10 11.39 -8.66 3.08
CA HIS A 10 11.57 -7.21 3.05
C HIS A 10 10.40 -6.50 2.37
N GLU A 11 9.90 -7.03 1.25
CA GLU A 11 8.73 -6.50 0.55
C GLU A 11 7.47 -6.54 1.43
N LYS A 12 7.23 -7.67 2.11
CA LYS A 12 6.10 -7.78 3.04
C LYS A 12 6.19 -6.80 4.21
N ILE A 13 7.38 -6.57 4.75
CA ILE A 13 7.61 -5.57 5.81
C ILE A 13 7.30 -4.16 5.29
N MET A 14 7.81 -3.81 4.11
CA MET A 14 7.56 -2.50 3.49
C MET A 14 6.07 -2.28 3.24
N LEU A 15 5.38 -3.26 2.66
CA LEU A 15 3.93 -3.20 2.42
C LEU A 15 3.13 -3.09 3.72
N GLY A 16 3.51 -3.83 4.76
CA GLY A 16 2.93 -3.69 6.09
C GLY A 16 3.15 -2.30 6.70
N GLY A 17 4.31 -1.69 6.46
CA GLY A 17 4.61 -0.32 6.87
C GLY A 17 3.67 0.72 6.26
N LEU A 18 3.24 0.53 5.00
CA LEU A 18 2.27 1.41 4.35
C LEU A 18 0.91 1.39 5.07
N ILE A 19 0.45 0.20 5.45
CA ILE A 19 -0.82 0.01 6.17
C ILE A 19 -0.78 0.74 7.53
N VAL A 20 0.33 0.62 8.26
CA VAL A 20 0.51 1.30 9.55
C VAL A 20 0.55 2.81 9.38
N LYS A 21 1.30 3.33 8.39
CA LYS A 21 1.38 4.79 8.12
C LYS A 21 0.03 5.37 7.72
N ALA A 22 -0.80 4.60 7.01
CA ALA A 22 -2.17 4.97 6.68
C ALA A 22 -3.14 4.94 7.87
N GLY A 23 -2.69 4.52 9.06
CA GLY A 23 -3.53 4.43 10.27
C GLY A 23 -4.44 3.20 10.30
N LEU A 24 -4.23 2.22 9.42
CA LEU A 24 -5.14 1.08 9.22
C LEU A 24 -4.72 -0.17 10.02
N ARG A 25 -3.82 -0.04 11.01
CA ARG A 25 -3.26 -1.19 11.75
C ARG A 25 -4.32 -2.01 12.49
N SER A 26 -5.34 -1.34 13.02
CA SER A 26 -6.44 -1.96 13.79
C SER A 26 -7.65 -2.30 12.93
N GLU A 27 -7.60 -2.02 11.63
CA GLU A 27 -8.73 -2.24 10.73
C GLU A 27 -8.88 -3.70 10.32
N ASN A 28 -10.08 -4.05 9.87
CA ASN A 28 -10.36 -5.39 9.38
C ASN A 28 -9.51 -5.71 8.13
N PRO A 29 -8.76 -6.83 8.08
CA PRO A 29 -7.97 -7.20 6.91
C PRO A 29 -8.77 -7.30 5.60
N ALA A 30 -10.03 -7.74 5.66
CA ALA A 30 -10.90 -7.79 4.49
C ALA A 30 -11.24 -6.39 3.96
N PHE A 31 -11.39 -5.40 4.84
CA PHE A 31 -11.59 -4.01 4.45
C PHE A 31 -10.35 -3.46 3.75
N ILE A 32 -9.16 -3.66 4.33
CA ILE A 32 -7.90 -3.21 3.73
C ILE A 32 -7.71 -3.82 2.34
N LEU A 33 -7.95 -5.14 2.22
CA LEU A 33 -7.86 -5.83 0.93
C LEU A 33 -8.88 -5.27 -0.07
N GLY A 34 -10.13 -5.02 0.35
CA GLY A 34 -11.15 -4.40 -0.49
C GLY A 34 -10.72 -3.04 -1.05
N VAL A 35 -10.18 -2.17 -0.20
CA VAL A 35 -9.66 -0.85 -0.63
C VAL A 35 -8.54 -1.00 -1.67
N LEU A 36 -7.61 -1.93 -1.46
CA LEU A 36 -6.51 -2.17 -2.41
C LEU A 36 -7.02 -2.72 -3.74
N LEU A 37 -8.02 -3.60 -3.73
CA LEU A 37 -8.65 -4.12 -4.95
C LEU A 37 -9.39 -3.01 -5.72
N THR A 38 -10.16 -2.15 -5.03
CA THR A 38 -10.82 -1.01 -5.66
C THR A 38 -9.80 -0.04 -6.29
N ALA A 39 -8.65 0.17 -5.64
CA ALA A 39 -7.56 0.95 -6.22
C ALA A 39 -6.94 0.26 -7.44
N PHE A 40 -6.81 -1.07 -7.41
CA PHE A 40 -6.29 -1.86 -8.52
C PHE A 40 -7.21 -1.82 -9.74
N GLU A 41 -8.52 -1.90 -9.55
CA GLU A 41 -9.52 -1.80 -10.64
C GLU A 41 -9.44 -0.47 -11.38
N GLN A 42 -9.03 0.60 -10.70
CA GLN A 42 -8.91 1.94 -11.27
C GLN A 42 -7.47 2.34 -11.60
N LYS A 43 -6.51 1.40 -11.59
CA LYS A 43 -5.09 1.69 -11.75
C LYS A 43 -4.73 2.38 -13.07
N ASP A 44 -5.55 2.16 -14.10
CA ASP A 44 -5.34 2.70 -15.45
C ASP A 44 -5.95 4.11 -15.62
N ASN A 45 -6.55 4.66 -14.55
CA ASN A 45 -6.96 6.07 -14.51
C ASN A 45 -5.79 6.95 -14.08
N ASP A 46 -5.11 7.56 -15.05
CA ASP A 46 -3.92 8.40 -14.83
C ASP A 46 -4.15 9.56 -13.87
N LYS A 47 -5.33 10.20 -13.92
CA LYS A 47 -5.68 11.31 -13.01
C LYS A 47 -5.78 10.83 -11.57
N LEU A 48 -6.48 9.72 -11.36
CA LEU A 48 -6.60 9.11 -10.04
C LEU A 48 -5.22 8.67 -9.53
N ARG A 49 -4.43 8.01 -10.38
CA ARG A 49 -3.09 7.56 -10.04
C ARG A 49 -2.18 8.71 -9.60
N ALA A 50 -2.17 9.82 -10.35
CA ALA A 50 -1.41 11.01 -9.99
C ALA A 50 -1.85 11.59 -8.64
N ALA A 51 -3.17 11.73 -8.43
CA ALA A 51 -3.72 12.24 -7.17
C ALA A 51 -3.38 11.34 -5.96
N MET A 52 -3.44 10.01 -6.13
CA MET A 52 -3.10 9.07 -5.05
C MET A 52 -1.61 9.09 -4.71
N VAL A 53 -0.73 9.25 -5.71
CA VAL A 53 0.72 9.42 -5.47
C VAL A 53 0.99 10.70 -4.69
N GLU A 54 0.37 11.83 -5.06
CA GLU A 54 0.54 13.09 -4.34
C GLU A 54 0.04 12.97 -2.89
N LYS A 55 -1.14 12.37 -2.69
CA LYS A 55 -1.69 12.09 -1.35
C LYS A 55 -0.74 11.23 -0.52
N GLY A 56 -0.18 10.18 -1.12
CA GLY A 56 0.82 9.31 -0.48
C GLY A 56 2.06 10.09 -0.05
N ARG A 57 2.64 10.91 -0.93
CA ARG A 57 3.81 11.75 -0.61
C ARG A 57 3.56 12.66 0.59
N LYS A 58 2.43 13.39 0.60
CA LYS A 58 2.04 14.25 1.72
C LYS A 58 1.90 13.48 3.04
N ALA A 59 1.41 12.24 2.98
CA ALA A 59 1.32 11.39 4.17
C ALA A 59 2.71 10.95 4.69
N PHE A 60 3.71 10.81 3.82
CA PHE A 60 5.09 10.48 4.23
C PHE A 60 5.87 11.66 4.77
N GLU A 61 5.59 12.88 4.30
CA GLU A 61 6.25 14.11 4.75
C GLU A 61 5.80 14.59 6.15
N LYS A 62 4.69 14.06 6.66
CA LYS A 62 4.16 14.31 8.01
C LYS A 62 4.60 13.24 9.00
#